data_AF-A0A183LZP1-F1
#
_entry.id   AF-A0A183LZP1-F1
#
_cell.length_a   1.000
_cell.length_b   1.000
_cell.length_c   1.000
_cell.angle_alpha   90.00
_cell.angle_beta   90.00
_cell.angle_gamma   90.00
#
_symmetry.space_group_name_H-M   'P 1'
#
loop_
_entity.id
_entity.type
_entity.pdbx_description
1 polymer ?
#
loop_
_entity_poly.entity_id
_entity_poly.type
_entity_poly.pdbx_seq_one_letter_code
_entity_poly.pdbx_strand_id
1 'polypeptide(L)'
;QPIKLINTTLTNQDNLQVTLDTISGSVKKRSTASRPLIASRKQSIVASVTTEAENENCQTDLRSLWSRRRKIDGALNRVPPGFYKRVYVTLTHMQGLSIGSLILSHNLTKEMTMDEHKFALTVEHVCTMVSTPEYRQLIIEAIHVLGSLMMHDVDNRIFIDCIVKVEDVVEKANNLFLIDQIKYGGNATVCCAKPMKQSGVTDSTPSNNIQARKQSTLTCNGLHNICQRFYDTPPAGKFGTMSYMVRAVSELLTCNKCLNPDKPLPINCNVQ
;
A
#
# COMPACT_ATOMS: atom_id res chain seq x y z
N GLN A 1 4.42 19.56 58.50
CA GLN A 1 3.40 20.28 59.29
C GLN A 1 4.08 21.41 60.07
N PRO A 2 3.38 22.49 60.49
CA PRO A 2 3.67 23.83 59.93
C PRO A 2 3.81 24.95 60.97
N ILE A 3 3.90 26.22 60.53
CA ILE A 3 3.31 27.47 61.11
C ILE A 3 3.71 28.63 60.13
N LYS A 4 2.76 29.24 59.38
CA LYS A 4 2.11 30.58 59.56
C LYS A 4 3.09 31.78 59.66
N LEU A 5 2.78 33.03 59.31
CA LEU A 5 1.55 33.74 58.87
C LEU A 5 1.79 34.31 57.41
N ILE A 6 1.07 35.25 56.78
CA ILE A 6 -0.12 36.09 57.06
C ILE A 6 -0.87 36.42 55.72
N ASN A 7 -2.06 37.06 55.75
CA ASN A 7 -2.80 37.54 54.57
C ASN A 7 -2.73 39.07 54.42
N THR A 8 -2.75 39.59 53.19
CA THR A 8 -3.41 40.88 52.87
C THR A 8 -4.11 40.84 51.52
N THR A 9 -5.34 41.34 51.48
CA THR A 9 -6.22 41.45 50.31
C THR A 9 -5.86 42.63 49.40
N LEU A 10 -6.12 42.51 48.09
CA LEU A 10 -6.96 43.48 47.33
C LEU A 10 -7.24 43.00 45.90
N THR A 11 -8.36 43.47 45.35
CA THR A 11 -8.98 43.11 44.07
C THR A 11 -8.38 43.86 42.88
N ASN A 12 -8.43 43.28 41.68
CA ASN A 12 -8.90 43.98 40.48
C ASN A 12 -9.35 43.01 39.39
N GLN A 13 -10.51 43.31 38.80
CA GLN A 13 -11.02 42.71 37.57
C GLN A 13 -10.69 43.63 36.38
N ASP A 14 -11.03 43.16 35.19
CA ASP A 14 -11.24 43.93 33.95
C ASP A 14 -9.95 44.48 33.28
N ASN A 15 -9.89 44.66 31.96
CA ASN A 15 -10.98 44.65 30.98
C ASN A 15 -10.55 44.12 29.59
N LEU A 16 -11.49 43.50 28.86
CA LEU A 16 -11.40 43.32 27.41
C LEU A 16 -11.94 44.59 26.69
N GLN A 17 -11.65 44.69 25.38
CA GLN A 17 -12.47 45.38 24.37
C GLN A 17 -12.44 46.93 24.28
N VAL A 18 -11.74 47.44 23.26
CA VAL A 18 -11.88 48.79 22.65
C VAL A 18 -11.62 48.60 21.14
N THR A 19 -12.61 48.42 20.26
CA THR A 19 -13.59 49.37 19.64
C THR A 19 -13.05 50.18 18.44
N LEU A 20 -13.99 50.59 17.58
CA LEU A 20 -13.84 50.90 16.15
C LEU A 20 -13.80 52.43 15.82
N ASP A 21 -13.42 52.70 14.57
CA ASP A 21 -13.85 53.79 13.66
C ASP A 21 -13.40 55.26 13.84
N THR A 22 -12.94 55.85 12.70
CA THR A 22 -13.43 57.12 12.06
C THR A 22 -12.33 58.06 11.54
N ILE A 23 -12.67 58.79 10.43
CA ILE A 23 -12.04 59.94 9.73
C ILE A 23 -11.51 59.52 8.33
N SER A 24 -12.23 59.62 7.19
CA SER A 24 -12.90 60.75 6.48
C SER A 24 -11.92 61.80 5.91
N GLY A 25 -11.90 62.18 4.61
CA GLY A 25 -12.63 61.70 3.42
C GLY A 25 -12.39 62.56 2.13
N SER A 26 -12.88 62.07 0.97
CA SER A 26 -13.16 62.77 -0.33
C SER A 26 -12.06 63.46 -1.19
N VAL A 27 -12.02 63.13 -2.51
CA VAL A 27 -12.36 64.01 -3.67
C VAL A 27 -12.36 63.24 -5.03
N LYS A 28 -13.12 63.72 -6.02
CA LYS A 28 -13.52 63.08 -7.32
C LYS A 28 -12.47 63.09 -8.47
N LYS A 29 -12.55 62.11 -9.41
CA LYS A 29 -12.97 62.33 -10.84
C LYS A 29 -12.98 61.07 -11.77
N ARG A 30 -14.16 60.79 -12.36
CA ARG A 30 -14.52 60.36 -13.75
C ARG A 30 -13.61 59.43 -14.62
N SER A 31 -14.21 58.33 -15.13
CA SER A 31 -14.29 57.84 -16.56
C SER A 31 -13.01 57.76 -17.43
N THR A 32 -12.69 56.76 -18.26
CA THR A 32 -13.38 55.56 -18.82
C THR A 32 -12.35 54.68 -19.55
N ALA A 33 -12.44 53.34 -19.52
CA ALA A 33 -12.08 52.43 -20.64
C ALA A 33 -12.34 50.95 -20.27
N SER A 34 -12.74 50.13 -21.24
CA SER A 34 -13.25 48.76 -21.03
C SER A 34 -12.22 47.67 -21.34
N ARG A 35 -12.21 46.58 -20.55
CA ARG A 35 -11.79 45.23 -21.00
C ARG A 35 -12.72 44.17 -20.37
N PRO A 36 -13.19 43.16 -21.14
CA PRO A 36 -14.22 42.23 -20.67
C PRO A 36 -13.65 41.13 -19.77
N LEU A 37 -14.44 40.74 -18.77
CA LEU A 37 -14.20 39.56 -17.92
C LEU A 37 -14.78 38.31 -18.60
N ILE A 38 -14.03 37.21 -18.62
CA ILE A 38 -14.53 35.91 -19.08
C ILE A 38 -15.42 35.32 -17.99
N ALA A 39 -16.70 35.14 -18.30
CA ALA A 39 -17.69 34.61 -17.35
C ALA A 39 -17.52 33.11 -17.13
N SER A 40 -17.51 32.69 -15.86
CA SER A 40 -17.56 31.28 -15.47
C SER A 40 -18.95 30.69 -15.79
N ARG A 41 -19.01 29.69 -16.68
CA ARG A 41 -20.25 29.00 -17.03
C ARG A 41 -20.31 27.62 -16.36
N LYS A 42 -21.14 27.49 -15.33
CA LYS A 42 -21.61 26.19 -14.83
C LYS A 42 -22.54 25.55 -15.86
N GLN A 43 -22.30 24.28 -16.19
CA GLN A 43 -23.25 23.36 -16.82
C GLN A 43 -23.08 22.04 -16.04
N SER A 44 -23.97 21.67 -15.11
CA SER A 44 -25.41 21.40 -15.22
C SER A 44 -25.71 20.17 -16.06
N ILE A 45 -26.11 19.11 -15.37
CA ILE A 45 -26.48 17.80 -15.88
C ILE A 45 -27.79 17.89 -16.66
N VAL A 46 -27.80 17.44 -17.92
CA VAL A 46 -29.01 16.94 -18.61
C VAL A 46 -28.58 15.72 -19.42
N ALA A 47 -29.27 14.60 -19.24
CA ALA A 47 -29.01 13.38 -19.99
C ALA A 47 -29.67 13.44 -21.39
N SER A 48 -28.87 13.24 -22.44
CA SER A 48 -29.39 12.88 -23.77
C SER A 48 -29.16 11.40 -24.01
N VAL A 49 -30.25 10.66 -24.18
CA VAL A 49 -30.22 9.26 -24.59
C VAL A 49 -29.99 9.20 -26.11
N THR A 50 -28.86 8.65 -26.55
CA THR A 50 -28.75 7.65 -27.64
C THR A 50 -27.28 7.35 -27.94
N THR A 51 -26.82 6.13 -27.66
CA THR A 51 -25.95 5.30 -28.51
C THR A 51 -25.60 4.01 -27.75
N GLU A 52 -25.96 2.86 -28.31
CA GLU A 52 -25.80 1.55 -27.66
C GLU A 52 -24.34 1.02 -27.69
N ALA A 53 -23.37 1.91 -27.95
CA ALA A 53 -21.94 1.63 -28.06
C ALA A 53 -21.10 2.18 -26.88
N GLU A 54 -21.61 3.13 -26.09
CA GLU A 54 -20.85 3.75 -24.99
C GLU A 54 -20.82 2.90 -23.70
N ASN A 55 -21.77 1.95 -23.57
CA ASN A 55 -21.99 1.21 -22.33
C ASN A 55 -20.87 0.19 -22.01
N GLU A 56 -20.20 -0.36 -23.03
CA GLU A 56 -19.03 -1.24 -22.82
C GLU A 56 -17.81 -0.47 -22.30
N ASN A 57 -17.61 0.77 -22.74
CA ASN A 57 -16.47 1.57 -22.33
C ASN A 57 -16.57 1.98 -20.85
N CYS A 58 -17.77 2.40 -20.41
CA CYS A 58 -18.05 2.76 -19.01
C CYS A 58 -17.84 1.58 -18.03
N GLN A 59 -18.26 0.36 -18.38
CA GLN A 59 -18.01 -0.81 -17.54
C GLN A 59 -16.53 -1.26 -17.53
N THR A 60 -15.80 -1.03 -18.63
CA THR A 60 -14.37 -1.34 -18.74
C THR A 60 -13.52 -0.40 -17.88
N ASP A 61 -13.95 0.86 -17.75
CA ASP A 61 -13.31 1.85 -16.87
C ASP A 61 -13.37 1.50 -15.38
N LEU A 62 -14.45 0.83 -14.94
CA LEU A 62 -14.57 0.25 -13.59
C LEU A 62 -13.74 -1.03 -13.43
N ARG A 63 -13.68 -1.89 -14.47
CA ARG A 63 -12.91 -3.16 -14.53
C ARG A 63 -11.37 -3.00 -14.65
N SER A 64 -10.86 -1.82 -14.29
CA SER A 64 -9.44 -1.50 -14.29
C SER A 64 -9.05 -0.45 -13.24
N LEU A 65 -9.95 -0.09 -12.31
CA LEU A 65 -9.75 1.03 -11.37
C LEU A 65 -8.47 0.86 -10.52
N TRP A 66 -8.24 -0.33 -9.96
CA TRP A 66 -7.09 -0.59 -9.10
C TRP A 66 -5.83 -0.83 -9.92
N SER A 67 -5.95 -1.45 -11.11
CA SER A 67 -4.82 -1.59 -12.03
C SER A 67 -4.30 -0.22 -12.48
N ARG A 68 -5.21 0.70 -12.87
CA ARG A 68 -4.91 2.09 -13.21
C ARG A 68 -4.31 2.83 -12.01
N ARG A 69 -4.88 2.68 -10.81
CA ARG A 69 -4.37 3.29 -9.59
C ARG A 69 -2.93 2.86 -9.30
N ARG A 70 -2.61 1.57 -9.41
CA ARG A 70 -1.25 1.03 -9.25
C ARG A 70 -0.27 1.53 -10.30
N LYS A 71 -0.69 1.66 -11.57
CA LYS A 71 0.14 2.28 -12.62
C LYS A 71 0.51 3.72 -12.28
N ILE A 72 -0.47 4.52 -11.86
CA ILE A 72 -0.25 5.93 -11.48
C ILE A 72 0.65 6.03 -10.25
N ASP A 73 0.32 5.32 -9.16
CA ASP A 73 1.08 5.39 -7.92
C ASP A 73 2.50 4.81 -8.08
N GLY A 74 2.68 3.78 -8.91
CA GLY A 74 3.99 3.20 -9.24
C GLY A 74 4.86 4.10 -10.10
N ALA A 75 4.28 4.79 -11.08
CA ALA A 75 4.99 5.78 -11.91
C ALA A 75 5.38 7.04 -11.11
N LEU A 76 4.61 7.38 -10.05
CA LEU A 76 4.85 8.51 -9.16
C LEU A 76 5.63 8.13 -7.88
N ASN A 77 6.19 6.92 -7.77
CA ASN A 77 6.89 6.43 -6.57
C ASN A 77 6.13 6.61 -5.24
N ARG A 78 4.79 6.61 -5.28
CA ARG A 78 3.98 6.81 -4.08
C ARG A 78 4.06 5.58 -3.17
N VAL A 79 4.31 5.82 -1.89
CA VAL A 79 4.39 4.78 -0.85
C VAL A 79 3.40 5.07 0.28
N PRO A 80 2.92 4.06 1.03
CA PRO A 80 2.02 4.27 2.17
C PRO A 80 2.65 5.13 3.29
N PRO A 81 1.86 5.86 4.09
CA PRO A 81 2.39 6.76 5.13
C PRO A 81 3.23 6.03 6.18
N GLY A 82 4.50 6.40 6.33
CA GLY A 82 5.46 5.72 7.23
C GLY A 82 6.08 4.44 6.64
N PHE A 83 6.01 4.23 5.32
CA PHE A 83 6.64 3.10 4.64
C PHE A 83 8.13 2.93 4.99
N TYR A 84 8.95 3.97 4.89
CA TYR A 84 10.39 3.87 5.18
C TYR A 84 10.68 3.43 6.62
N LYS A 85 9.94 3.94 7.61
CA LYS A 85 10.05 3.49 9.02
C LYS A 85 9.75 1.99 9.15
N ARG A 86 8.70 1.51 8.47
CA ARG A 86 8.37 0.08 8.39
C ARG A 86 9.49 -0.73 7.73
N VAL A 87 10.06 -0.26 6.62
CA VAL A 87 11.20 -0.94 5.96
C VAL A 87 12.41 -1.04 6.89
N TYR A 88 12.71 0.02 7.64
CA TYR A 88 13.79 0.01 8.62
C TYR A 88 13.58 -1.09 9.67
N VAL A 89 12.38 -1.17 10.27
CA VAL A 89 12.06 -2.23 11.24
C VAL A 89 12.05 -3.62 10.57
N THR A 90 11.53 -3.76 9.34
CA THR A 90 11.65 -5.01 8.58
C THR A 90 13.10 -5.50 8.52
N LEU A 91 14.05 -4.60 8.23
CA LEU A 91 15.48 -4.91 8.14
C LEU A 91 16.17 -5.17 9.49
N THR A 92 15.58 -4.81 10.65
CA THR A 92 16.11 -5.22 11.96
C THR A 92 15.67 -6.63 12.36
N HIS A 93 14.59 -7.16 11.78
CA HIS A 93 14.06 -8.50 12.05
C HIS A 93 14.50 -9.56 11.04
N MET A 94 15.30 -9.21 10.03
CA MET A 94 15.71 -10.16 8.99
C MET A 94 17.10 -9.87 8.39
N GLN A 95 17.74 -10.87 7.78
CA GLN A 95 19.05 -10.70 7.15
C GLN A 95 19.05 -9.67 5.99
N GLY A 96 17.96 -9.64 5.20
CA GLY A 96 17.71 -8.62 4.18
C GLY A 96 16.49 -8.88 3.29
N LEU A 97 16.12 -7.90 2.48
CA LEU A 97 15.08 -7.98 1.46
C LEU A 97 15.72 -7.97 0.06
N SER A 98 15.44 -8.98 -0.76
CA SER A 98 15.81 -8.98 -2.18
C SER A 98 14.64 -8.44 -3.01
N ILE A 99 14.94 -7.48 -3.89
CA ILE A 99 14.00 -6.81 -4.80
C ILE A 99 14.70 -6.72 -6.17
N GLY A 100 14.21 -7.47 -7.14
CA GLY A 100 14.83 -7.63 -8.45
C GLY A 100 16.27 -8.15 -8.36
N SER A 101 17.24 -7.36 -8.82
CA SER A 101 18.68 -7.65 -8.74
C SER A 101 19.37 -7.05 -7.51
N LEU A 102 18.66 -6.29 -6.68
CA LEU A 102 19.22 -5.57 -5.54
C LEU A 102 18.78 -6.20 -4.21
N ILE A 103 19.59 -5.97 -3.17
CA ILE A 103 19.36 -6.50 -1.82
C ILE A 103 19.51 -5.36 -0.81
N LEU A 104 18.44 -5.05 -0.10
CA LEU A 104 18.48 -4.23 1.11
C LEU A 104 18.93 -5.12 2.27
N SER A 105 20.21 -5.00 2.65
CA SER A 105 20.79 -5.74 3.77
C SER A 105 20.49 -5.08 5.13
N HIS A 106 20.36 -5.88 6.18
CA HIS A 106 20.29 -5.40 7.57
C HIS A 106 21.49 -4.53 7.99
N ASN A 107 22.63 -4.57 7.29
CA ASN A 107 23.74 -3.64 7.55
C ASN A 107 23.34 -2.17 7.35
N LEU A 108 22.33 -1.90 6.50
CA LEU A 108 21.84 -0.54 6.26
C LEU A 108 21.28 0.12 7.53
N THR A 109 20.74 -0.66 8.49
CA THR A 109 20.25 -0.15 9.78
C THR A 109 21.34 -0.02 10.85
N LYS A 110 22.59 -0.39 10.53
CA LYS A 110 23.77 -0.15 11.39
C LYS A 110 24.50 1.14 10.98
N GLU A 111 24.41 1.50 9.70
CA GLU A 111 25.07 2.67 9.11
C GLU A 111 24.20 3.93 9.10
N MET A 112 22.89 3.79 9.32
CA MET A 112 21.87 4.83 9.10
C MET A 112 20.75 4.69 10.13
N THR A 113 20.06 5.79 10.44
CA THR A 113 18.89 5.76 11.34
C THR A 113 17.54 5.79 10.61
N MET A 114 16.47 5.40 11.32
CA MET A 114 15.11 5.23 10.78
C MET A 114 14.52 6.46 10.09
N ASP A 115 14.89 7.66 10.55
CA ASP A 115 14.33 8.94 10.07
C ASP A 115 15.30 9.72 9.16
N GLU A 116 16.40 9.10 8.71
CA GLU A 116 17.32 9.71 7.76
C GLU A 116 16.81 9.68 6.31
N HIS A 117 16.84 10.85 5.66
CA HIS A 117 16.56 11.01 4.24
C HIS A 117 17.43 10.10 3.35
N LYS A 118 18.70 9.89 3.73
CA LYS A 118 19.63 9.04 2.99
C LYS A 118 19.14 7.58 2.97
N PHE A 119 18.55 7.08 4.07
CA PHE A 119 17.97 5.73 4.13
C PHE A 119 16.75 5.62 3.20
N ALA A 120 15.84 6.61 3.28
CA ALA A 120 14.66 6.66 2.42
C ALA A 120 15.02 6.67 0.92
N LEU A 121 16.01 7.48 0.52
CA LEU A 121 16.51 7.53 -0.86
C LEU A 121 17.11 6.18 -1.32
N THR A 122 17.83 5.46 -0.45
CA THR A 122 18.36 4.12 -0.79
C THR A 122 17.22 3.12 -1.02
N VAL A 123 16.20 3.11 -0.16
CA VAL A 123 15.02 2.25 -0.32
C VAL A 123 14.20 2.62 -1.57
N GLU A 124 14.02 3.93 -1.83
CA GLU A 124 13.31 4.41 -3.03
C GLU A 124 14.06 4.01 -4.31
N HIS A 125 15.39 4.15 -4.35
CA HIS A 125 16.20 3.73 -5.48
C HIS A 125 16.01 2.24 -5.79
N VAL A 126 16.08 1.37 -4.77
CA VAL A 126 15.86 -0.07 -4.94
C VAL A 126 14.46 -0.37 -5.47
N CYS A 127 13.41 0.27 -4.93
CA CYS A 127 12.05 0.10 -5.44
C CYS A 127 11.88 0.61 -6.88
N THR A 128 12.58 1.70 -7.23
CA THR A 128 12.51 2.33 -8.56
C THR A 128 13.14 1.46 -9.67
N MET A 129 14.05 0.55 -9.33
CA MET A 129 14.62 -0.40 -10.29
C MET A 129 13.60 -1.42 -10.83
N VAL A 130 12.45 -1.60 -10.16
CA VAL A 130 11.34 -2.40 -10.70
C VAL A 130 10.69 -1.64 -11.85
N SER A 131 11.03 -1.99 -13.09
CA SER A 131 10.66 -1.24 -14.31
C SER A 131 9.15 -1.09 -14.56
N THR A 132 8.36 -2.08 -14.15
CA THR A 132 6.89 -2.07 -14.33
C THR A 132 6.20 -1.38 -13.14
N PRO A 133 5.51 -0.23 -13.32
CA PRO A 133 4.97 0.55 -12.21
C PRO A 133 3.85 -0.17 -11.45
N GLU A 134 2.96 -0.90 -12.13
CA GLU A 134 1.92 -1.67 -11.45
C GLU A 134 2.47 -2.83 -10.60
N TYR A 135 3.61 -3.40 -10.98
CA TYR A 135 4.30 -4.43 -10.20
C TYR A 135 5.10 -3.84 -9.06
N ARG A 136 5.75 -2.68 -9.28
CA ARG A 136 6.39 -1.88 -8.23
C ARG A 136 5.42 -1.61 -7.06
N GLN A 137 4.16 -1.30 -7.35
CA GLN A 137 3.14 -1.15 -6.30
C GLN A 137 2.80 -2.45 -5.56
N LEU A 138 2.73 -3.60 -6.24
CA LEU A 138 2.56 -4.89 -5.53
C LEU A 138 3.77 -5.24 -4.64
N ILE A 139 4.99 -4.87 -5.05
CA ILE A 139 6.21 -5.02 -4.24
C ILE A 139 6.16 -4.07 -3.01
N ILE A 140 5.78 -2.81 -3.19
CA ILE A 140 5.58 -1.83 -2.10
C ILE A 140 4.48 -2.31 -1.12
N GLU A 141 3.36 -2.83 -1.64
CA GLU A 141 2.29 -3.46 -0.86
C GLU A 141 2.82 -4.66 -0.03
N ALA A 142 3.58 -5.57 -0.63
CA ALA A 142 4.13 -6.74 0.06
C ALA A 142 5.15 -6.36 1.15
N ILE A 143 6.05 -5.41 0.87
CA ILE A 143 7.00 -4.86 1.86
C ILE A 143 6.26 -4.16 3.00
N HIS A 144 5.16 -3.45 2.68
CA HIS A 144 4.31 -2.83 3.69
C HIS A 144 3.63 -3.88 4.59
N VAL A 145 3.15 -5.00 4.05
CA VAL A 145 2.61 -6.10 4.88
C VAL A 145 3.68 -6.65 5.81
N LEU A 146 4.87 -6.97 5.29
CA LEU A 146 6.00 -7.47 6.07
C LEU A 146 6.37 -6.50 7.21
N GLY A 147 6.55 -5.22 6.91
CA GLY A 147 6.92 -4.22 7.91
C GLY A 147 5.81 -3.88 8.90
N SER A 148 4.54 -3.97 8.50
CA SER A 148 3.43 -3.84 9.44
C SER A 148 3.40 -5.01 10.43
N LEU A 149 3.71 -6.24 9.98
CA LEU A 149 3.83 -7.39 10.87
C LEU A 149 4.98 -7.21 11.89
N MET A 150 6.17 -6.80 11.44
CA MET A 150 7.31 -6.57 12.36
C MET A 150 7.06 -5.41 13.33
N MET A 151 6.40 -4.33 12.88
CA MET A 151 5.99 -3.22 13.76
C MET A 151 5.02 -3.63 14.89
N HIS A 152 4.32 -4.77 14.75
CA HIS A 152 3.42 -5.31 15.77
C HIS A 152 4.08 -6.39 16.65
N ASP A 153 5.31 -6.83 16.34
CA ASP A 153 6.09 -7.76 17.16
C ASP A 153 6.81 -7.03 18.30
N VAL A 154 6.04 -6.52 19.26
CA VAL A 154 6.54 -5.74 20.42
C VAL A 154 7.59 -6.49 21.25
N ASP A 155 7.54 -7.82 21.23
CA ASP A 155 8.41 -8.71 21.99
C ASP A 155 9.66 -9.18 21.20
N ASN A 156 9.86 -8.73 19.96
CA ASN A 156 10.96 -9.15 19.05
C ASN A 156 11.12 -10.68 18.95
N ARG A 157 10.00 -11.41 18.83
CA ARG A 157 9.99 -12.88 18.75
C ARG A 157 10.19 -13.39 17.33
N ILE A 158 9.87 -12.58 16.33
CA ILE A 158 9.99 -12.90 14.91
C ILE A 158 11.38 -12.47 14.44
N PHE A 159 12.23 -13.43 14.12
CA PHE A 159 13.51 -13.19 13.45
C PHE A 159 13.66 -14.14 12.26
N ILE A 160 13.93 -13.57 11.08
CA ILE A 160 14.03 -14.27 9.81
C ILE A 160 15.50 -14.32 9.37
N ASP A 161 16.18 -15.43 9.64
CA ASP A 161 17.62 -15.58 9.37
C ASP A 161 17.92 -15.94 7.90
N CYS A 162 17.26 -15.24 6.97
CA CYS A 162 17.47 -15.41 5.54
C CYS A 162 17.12 -14.12 4.77
N ILE A 163 17.60 -14.04 3.52
CA ILE A 163 17.20 -13.00 2.58
C ILE A 163 15.84 -13.38 1.98
N VAL A 164 14.80 -12.61 2.29
CA VAL A 164 13.46 -12.82 1.70
C VAL A 164 13.38 -12.10 0.36
N LYS A 165 12.99 -12.83 -0.68
CA LYS A 165 12.62 -12.28 -1.98
C LYS A 165 11.19 -11.78 -1.92
N VAL A 166 10.97 -10.51 -2.22
CA VAL A 166 9.61 -9.93 -2.19
C VAL A 166 8.75 -10.48 -3.33
N GLU A 167 9.37 -10.80 -4.46
CA GLU A 167 8.74 -11.42 -5.64
C GLU A 167 8.07 -12.75 -5.28
N ASP A 168 8.73 -13.60 -4.48
CA ASP A 168 8.20 -14.91 -4.06
C ASP A 168 6.93 -14.74 -3.19
N VAL A 169 6.86 -13.69 -2.36
CA VAL A 169 5.67 -13.35 -1.57
C VAL A 169 4.51 -12.92 -2.49
N VAL A 170 4.78 -12.13 -3.53
CA VAL A 170 3.76 -11.70 -4.51
C VAL A 170 3.30 -12.86 -5.39
N GLU A 171 4.22 -13.73 -5.85
CA GLU A 171 3.89 -14.94 -6.60
C GLU A 171 3.00 -15.88 -5.77
N LYS A 172 3.36 -16.11 -4.49
CA LYS A 172 2.57 -16.92 -3.56
C LYS A 172 1.19 -16.32 -3.27
N ALA A 173 1.10 -15.00 -3.06
CA ALA A 173 -0.17 -14.30 -2.89
C ALA A 173 -1.08 -14.42 -4.12
N ASN A 174 -0.52 -14.31 -5.33
CA ASN A 174 -1.25 -14.54 -6.58
C ASN A 174 -1.71 -16.00 -6.74
N ASN A 175 -0.92 -16.99 -6.32
CA ASN A 175 -1.34 -18.39 -6.31
C ASN A 175 -2.51 -18.63 -5.34
N LEU A 176 -2.47 -18.05 -4.13
CA LEU A 176 -3.58 -18.11 -3.17
C LEU A 176 -4.84 -17.42 -3.69
N PHE A 177 -4.69 -16.27 -4.36
CA PHE A 177 -5.79 -15.63 -5.08
C PHE A 177 -6.40 -16.55 -6.14
N LEU A 178 -5.61 -17.23 -6.96
CA LEU A 178 -6.15 -18.13 -7.98
C LEU A 178 -6.91 -19.34 -7.38
N ILE A 179 -6.45 -19.89 -6.25
CA ILE A 179 -7.16 -20.93 -5.50
C ILE A 179 -8.52 -20.42 -5.00
N ASP A 180 -8.54 -19.27 -4.33
CA ASP A 180 -9.78 -18.65 -3.83
C ASP A 180 -10.73 -18.29 -5.00
N GLN A 181 -10.22 -17.85 -6.14
CA GLN A 181 -11.03 -17.58 -7.33
C GLN A 181 -11.69 -18.85 -7.89
N ILE A 182 -11.05 -20.03 -7.81
CA ILE A 182 -11.69 -21.30 -8.18
C ILE A 182 -12.77 -21.66 -7.16
N LYS A 183 -12.42 -21.60 -5.86
CA LYS A 183 -13.29 -21.97 -4.74
C LYS A 183 -14.59 -21.15 -4.69
N TYR A 184 -14.51 -19.84 -4.95
CA TYR A 184 -15.65 -18.92 -4.88
C TYR A 184 -16.20 -18.52 -6.26
N GLY A 185 -15.77 -19.18 -7.35
CA GLY A 185 -16.29 -18.92 -8.71
C GLY A 185 -15.95 -17.52 -9.27
N GLY A 186 -14.83 -16.94 -8.86
CA GLY A 186 -14.40 -15.60 -9.25
C GLY A 186 -13.90 -15.48 -10.70
N ASN A 187 -13.83 -14.23 -11.18
CA ASN A 187 -13.54 -13.88 -12.57
C ASN A 187 -12.20 -14.41 -13.12
N ALA A 188 -11.20 -14.72 -12.27
CA ALA A 188 -9.95 -15.33 -12.75
C ALA A 188 -10.15 -16.74 -13.33
N THR A 189 -11.26 -17.42 -13.02
CA THR A 189 -11.66 -18.69 -13.67
C THR A 189 -12.00 -18.56 -15.15
N VAL A 190 -12.08 -17.33 -15.69
CA VAL A 190 -12.22 -17.06 -17.13
C VAL A 190 -10.84 -16.99 -17.83
N CYS A 191 -9.75 -16.93 -17.08
CA CYS A 191 -8.39 -16.87 -17.62
C CYS A 191 -7.43 -17.75 -16.82
N CYS A 192 -6.68 -17.16 -15.91
CA CYS A 192 -5.51 -17.75 -15.28
C CYS A 192 -5.85 -18.76 -14.15
N ALA A 193 -7.14 -18.98 -13.84
CA ALA A 193 -7.61 -20.09 -13.00
C ALA A 193 -8.34 -21.21 -13.80
N LYS A 194 -8.54 -21.06 -15.13
CA LYS A 194 -9.14 -22.10 -16.00
C LYS A 194 -8.50 -23.49 -15.87
N PRO A 195 -7.18 -23.66 -16.09
CA PRO A 195 -6.57 -25.00 -16.09
C PRO A 195 -6.63 -25.66 -14.71
N MET A 196 -6.46 -24.87 -13.64
CA MET A 196 -6.50 -25.37 -12.27
C MET A 196 -7.92 -25.88 -11.89
N LYS A 197 -8.98 -25.21 -12.34
CA LYS A 197 -10.37 -25.69 -12.19
C LYS A 197 -10.61 -27.01 -12.94
N GLN A 198 -10.02 -27.17 -14.14
CA GLN A 198 -10.12 -28.41 -14.93
C GLN A 198 -9.31 -29.57 -14.32
N SER A 199 -8.21 -29.29 -13.63
CA SER A 199 -7.37 -30.29 -12.96
C SER A 199 -7.88 -30.73 -11.56
N GLY A 200 -9.00 -30.20 -11.08
CA GLY A 200 -9.60 -30.61 -9.80
C GLY A 200 -8.79 -30.27 -8.53
N VAL A 201 -7.78 -29.40 -8.62
CA VAL A 201 -6.89 -29.08 -7.49
C VAL A 201 -7.58 -28.09 -6.55
N THR A 202 -8.11 -28.57 -5.42
CA THR A 202 -8.75 -27.75 -4.37
C THR A 202 -7.83 -27.43 -3.19
N ASP A 203 -6.78 -28.23 -2.99
CA ASP A 203 -5.99 -28.23 -1.75
C ASP A 203 -4.56 -27.69 -1.96
N SER A 204 -4.01 -27.13 -0.88
CA SER A 204 -2.79 -26.32 -0.81
C SER A 204 -1.48 -27.01 -1.19
N THR A 205 -1.53 -28.29 -1.57
CA THR A 205 -0.35 -29.11 -1.87
C THR A 205 0.40 -28.53 -3.08
N PRO A 206 1.71 -28.26 -2.99
CA PRO A 206 2.50 -27.71 -4.09
C PRO A 206 2.71 -28.76 -5.19
N SER A 207 1.67 -29.01 -5.97
CA SER A 207 1.71 -29.89 -7.14
C SER A 207 2.68 -29.32 -8.17
N ASN A 208 3.60 -30.16 -8.67
CA ASN A 208 4.75 -29.75 -9.49
C ASN A 208 4.39 -28.99 -10.80
N ASN A 209 3.11 -28.93 -11.17
CA ASN A 209 2.58 -28.11 -12.26
C ASN A 209 2.79 -26.59 -12.10
N ILE A 210 3.16 -26.08 -10.92
CA ILE A 210 3.48 -24.65 -10.74
C ILE A 210 4.76 -24.26 -11.51
N GLN A 211 5.77 -25.15 -11.59
CA GLN A 211 7.02 -24.85 -12.31
C GLN A 211 6.82 -24.71 -13.83
N ALA A 212 5.87 -25.44 -14.41
CA ALA A 212 5.53 -25.34 -15.83
C ALA A 212 5.03 -23.93 -16.24
N ARG A 213 4.62 -23.10 -15.27
CA ARG A 213 4.14 -21.74 -15.51
C ARG A 213 5.23 -20.70 -15.72
N LYS A 214 6.49 -21.00 -15.34
CA LYS A 214 7.58 -20.02 -15.39
C LYS A 214 8.00 -19.60 -16.82
N GLN A 215 7.50 -20.27 -17.85
CA GLN A 215 7.78 -20.00 -19.27
C GLN A 215 6.54 -19.82 -20.15
N SER A 216 5.32 -19.99 -19.62
CA SER A 216 4.09 -19.82 -20.40
C SER A 216 3.54 -18.39 -20.26
N THR A 217 3.41 -17.66 -21.37
CA THR A 217 2.67 -16.40 -21.40
C THR A 217 1.24 -16.61 -20.89
N LEU A 218 0.87 -15.88 -19.83
CA LEU A 218 -0.44 -15.99 -19.21
C LEU A 218 -1.54 -15.58 -20.19
N THR A 219 -2.61 -16.38 -20.29
CA THR A 219 -3.80 -16.08 -21.13
C THR A 219 -4.52 -14.78 -20.73
N CYS A 220 -4.20 -14.23 -19.55
CA CYS A 220 -4.67 -12.94 -19.08
C CYS A 220 -3.72 -11.77 -19.42
N ASN A 221 -2.67 -11.97 -20.23
CA ASN A 221 -1.58 -11.01 -20.48
C ASN A 221 -1.03 -10.38 -19.18
N GLY A 222 -0.97 -11.18 -18.12
CA GLY A 222 -0.50 -10.78 -16.80
C GLY A 222 1.03 -10.61 -16.79
N LEU A 223 1.50 -9.47 -16.28
CA LEU A 223 2.93 -9.18 -16.16
C LEU A 223 3.55 -9.92 -14.97
N HIS A 224 4.85 -10.19 -15.03
CA HIS A 224 5.62 -10.87 -13.96
C HIS A 224 5.02 -12.20 -13.47
N ASN A 225 4.35 -12.94 -14.36
CA ASN A 225 3.59 -14.17 -14.06
C ASN A 225 2.46 -14.00 -13.01
N ILE A 226 2.04 -12.76 -12.75
CA ILE A 226 0.93 -12.40 -11.88
C ILE A 226 -0.35 -12.22 -12.70
N CYS A 227 -1.49 -12.73 -12.23
CA CYS A 227 -2.76 -12.62 -12.94
C CYS A 227 -3.18 -11.15 -13.10
N GLN A 228 -3.61 -10.73 -14.31
CA GLN A 228 -4.14 -9.38 -14.56
C GLN A 228 -5.27 -8.98 -13.59
N ARG A 229 -6.10 -9.94 -13.15
CA ARG A 229 -7.18 -9.69 -12.17
C ARG A 229 -6.68 -9.48 -10.74
N PHE A 230 -5.47 -9.95 -10.40
CA PHE A 230 -4.82 -9.63 -9.13
C PHE A 230 -4.38 -8.15 -9.11
N TYR A 231 -3.81 -7.65 -10.20
CA TYR A 231 -3.49 -6.22 -10.35
C TYR A 231 -4.71 -5.28 -10.27
N ASP A 232 -5.92 -5.78 -10.51
CA ASP A 232 -7.17 -5.01 -10.37
C ASP A 232 -7.96 -5.32 -9.09
N THR A 233 -7.40 -6.14 -8.19
CA THR A 233 -7.99 -6.42 -6.88
C THR A 233 -7.65 -5.27 -5.91
N PRO A 234 -8.59 -4.76 -5.09
CA PRO A 234 -8.30 -3.71 -4.10
C PRO A 234 -7.18 -4.12 -3.12
N PRO A 235 -6.44 -3.17 -2.53
CA PRO A 235 -5.44 -3.49 -1.52
C PRO A 235 -6.08 -4.08 -0.25
N ALA A 236 -7.17 -3.47 0.22
CA ALA A 236 -7.86 -3.85 1.47
C ALA A 236 -9.10 -4.73 1.25
N GLY A 237 -9.60 -5.32 2.34
CA GLY A 237 -10.79 -6.17 2.38
C GLY A 237 -10.49 -7.67 2.33
N LYS A 238 -11.48 -8.52 2.63
CA LYS A 238 -11.32 -9.99 2.79
C LYS A 238 -10.60 -10.67 1.62
N PHE A 239 -10.84 -10.20 0.41
CA PHE A 239 -10.22 -10.69 -0.83
C PHE A 239 -9.29 -9.64 -1.48
N GLY A 240 -8.74 -8.71 -0.69
CA GLY A 240 -7.78 -7.72 -1.15
C GLY A 240 -6.37 -8.30 -1.33
N THR A 241 -5.53 -7.66 -2.15
CA THR A 241 -4.15 -8.12 -2.40
C THR A 241 -3.33 -8.24 -1.12
N MET A 242 -3.47 -7.28 -0.18
CA MET A 242 -2.78 -7.29 1.11
C MET A 242 -3.18 -8.51 1.95
N SER A 243 -4.45 -8.94 1.89
CA SER A 243 -4.91 -10.13 2.63
C SER A 243 -4.34 -11.43 2.07
N TYR A 244 -4.11 -11.51 0.76
CA TYR A 244 -3.36 -12.64 0.17
C TYR A 244 -1.86 -12.57 0.48
N MET A 245 -1.27 -11.37 0.54
CA MET A 245 0.12 -11.18 0.98
C MET A 245 0.31 -11.54 2.45
N VAL A 246 -0.62 -11.21 3.35
CA VAL A 246 -0.61 -11.65 4.76
C VAL A 246 -0.62 -13.18 4.86
N ARG A 247 -1.48 -13.86 4.08
CA ARG A 247 -1.49 -15.33 4.00
C ARG A 247 -0.16 -15.90 3.48
N ALA A 248 0.40 -15.29 2.43
CA ALA A 248 1.70 -15.70 1.88
C ALA A 248 2.86 -15.51 2.88
N VAL A 249 2.87 -14.41 3.64
CA VAL A 249 3.85 -14.15 4.72
C VAL A 249 3.66 -15.14 5.87
N SER A 250 2.42 -15.48 6.24
CA SER A 250 2.15 -16.52 7.25
C SER A 250 2.66 -17.90 6.83
N GLU A 251 2.52 -18.27 5.55
CA GLU A 251 3.14 -19.49 5.01
C GLU A 251 4.69 -19.42 4.96
N LEU A 252 5.27 -18.25 4.71
CA LEU A 252 6.71 -18.05 4.77
C LEU A 252 7.25 -18.22 6.21
N LEU A 253 6.54 -17.69 7.20
CA LEU A 253 6.88 -17.78 8.64
C LEU A 253 6.56 -19.14 9.28
N THR A 254 5.81 -20.01 8.61
CA THR A 254 5.60 -21.41 9.04
C THR A 254 6.50 -22.39 8.30
N CYS A 255 7.28 -21.91 7.33
CA CYS A 255 8.29 -22.72 6.66
C CYS A 255 9.57 -22.77 7.51
N ASN A 256 9.83 -23.93 8.13
CA ASN A 256 10.97 -24.22 9.03
C ASN A 256 12.39 -23.92 8.48
N LYS A 257 12.53 -23.37 7.26
CA LYS A 257 13.81 -22.97 6.66
C LYS A 257 14.24 -21.54 7.01
N CYS A 258 13.33 -20.72 7.53
CA CYS A 258 13.54 -19.28 7.68
C CYS A 258 13.61 -18.81 9.15
N LEU A 259 13.34 -19.71 10.10
CA LEU A 259 13.34 -19.40 11.53
C LEU A 259 14.51 -20.05 12.24
N ASN A 260 15.06 -19.32 13.20
CA ASN A 260 16.04 -19.87 14.12
C ASN A 260 15.35 -20.91 15.04
N PRO A 261 15.83 -22.18 15.08
CA PRO A 261 15.18 -23.24 15.86
C PRO A 261 15.19 -22.98 17.38
N ASP A 262 16.07 -22.12 17.89
CA ASP A 262 16.21 -21.83 19.32
C ASP A 262 15.22 -20.76 19.84
N LYS A 263 14.39 -20.19 18.95
CA LYS A 263 13.32 -19.25 19.31
C LYS A 263 11.97 -19.70 18.74
N PRO A 264 11.18 -20.50 19.49
CA PRO A 264 9.84 -20.87 19.04
C PRO A 264 8.94 -19.62 18.94
N LEU A 265 8.22 -19.47 17.83
CA LEU A 265 7.12 -18.51 17.72
C LEU A 265 6.04 -18.88 18.74
N PRO A 266 5.80 -18.08 19.79
CA PRO A 266 4.64 -18.26 20.63
C PRO A 266 3.51 -17.48 19.96
N ILE A 267 2.80 -18.15 19.06
CA ILE A 267 1.58 -17.63 18.48
C ILE A 267 0.53 -17.60 19.61
N ASN A 268 0.53 -16.51 20.39
CA ASN A 268 -0.45 -16.30 21.42
C ASN A 268 -1.78 -15.89 20.75
N CYS A 269 -2.66 -16.86 20.54
CA CYS A 269 -3.97 -16.64 19.92
C CYS A 269 -4.97 -15.86 20.80
N ASN A 270 -4.57 -15.34 21.97
CA ASN A 270 -5.38 -14.39 22.73
C ASN A 270 -5.31 -12.98 22.12
N VAL A 271 -6.10 -12.78 21.07
CA VAL A 271 -6.71 -11.46 20.82
C VAL A 271 -8.04 -11.45 21.57
N GLN A 272 -8.07 -10.77 22.71
CA GLN A 272 -9.31 -10.36 23.41
C GLN A 272 -9.71 -8.96 22.94
#